data_AF-A0A552D9H1-F1
#
_entry.id   AF-A0A552D9H1-F1
#
_cell.length_a   1.000
_cell.length_b   1.000
_cell.length_c   1.000
_cell.angle_alpha   90.00
_cell.angle_beta   90.00
_cell.angle_gamma   90.00
#
_symmetry.space_group_name_H-M   'P 1'
#
loop_
_entity.id
_entity.type
_entity.pdbx_description
1 polymer ?
#
loop_
_entity_poly.entity_id
_entity_poly.type
_entity_poly.pdbx_seq_one_letter_code
_entity_poly.pdbx_strand_id
1 'polypeptide(L)'
;MKRLSGLLQFMVGFVLGVVILVGGATAVAYILLSGMNSNPPKPVFTEEKKEETKEEKAAKPIPTTPVPEQPQAEVKESPTAAPAPKASPKPSPEARKRETTSSGYQARVTWQSGLSLRSQPTSESTRLGGLDYNTKVSVVGTSSDGQWQRVRLSDGREGWIKAGNISRVE
;
A
#
# COMPACT_ATOMS: atom_id res chain seq x y z
N MET A 1 23.91 61.77 18.77
CA MET A 1 22.93 61.46 17.68
C MET A 1 23.44 60.45 16.64
N LYS A 2 24.70 60.52 16.16
CA LYS A 2 25.20 59.60 15.11
C LYS A 2 25.22 58.10 15.48
N ARG A 3 25.42 57.75 16.77
CA ARG A 3 25.43 56.35 17.25
C ARG A 3 24.05 55.68 17.26
N LEU A 4 22.98 56.47 17.45
CA LEU A 4 21.60 55.97 17.49
C LEU A 4 21.07 55.69 16.07
N SER A 5 21.48 56.50 15.08
CA SER A 5 21.15 56.28 13.67
C SER A 5 21.79 55.00 13.12
N GLY A 6 23.03 54.69 13.53
CA GLY A 6 23.71 53.46 13.11
C GLY A 6 23.03 52.19 13.64
N LEU A 7 22.58 52.20 14.91
CA LEU A 7 21.84 51.08 15.50
C LEU A 7 20.47 50.91 14.85
N LEU A 8 19.76 52.01 14.57
CA LEU A 8 18.45 51.95 13.90
C LEU A 8 18.56 51.41 12.48
N GLN A 9 19.57 51.83 11.72
CA GLN A 9 19.82 51.33 10.37
C GLN A 9 20.23 49.84 10.37
N PHE A 10 21.00 49.40 11.37
CA PHE A 10 21.30 47.98 11.58
C PHE A 10 20.03 47.17 11.90
N MET A 11 19.16 47.67 12.77
CA MET A 11 17.90 47.01 13.10
C MET A 11 16.96 46.90 11.90
N VAL A 12 16.84 47.96 11.09
CA VAL A 12 16.06 47.92 9.85
C VAL A 12 16.65 46.92 8.86
N GLY A 13 17.98 46.92 8.67
CA GLY A 13 18.65 45.95 7.79
C GLY A 13 18.51 44.51 8.28
N PHE A 14 18.57 44.28 9.59
CA PHE A 14 18.40 42.97 10.20
C PHE A 14 16.96 42.44 10.02
N VAL A 15 15.95 43.28 10.31
CA VAL A 15 14.54 42.90 10.10
C VAL A 15 14.28 42.63 8.62
N LEU A 16 14.79 43.47 7.71
CA LEU A 16 14.65 43.27 6.27
C LEU A 16 15.32 41.96 5.81
N GLY A 17 16.51 41.65 6.33
CA GLY A 17 17.21 40.40 6.07
C GLY A 17 16.44 39.17 6.56
N VAL A 18 15.85 39.24 7.76
CA VAL A 18 15.01 38.15 8.30
C VAL A 18 13.75 37.95 7.46
N VAL A 19 13.10 39.03 7.02
CA VAL A 19 11.91 38.92 6.16
C VAL A 19 12.24 38.24 4.84
N ILE A 20 13.36 38.59 4.21
CA ILE A 20 13.82 37.95 2.96
C ILE A 20 14.14 36.47 3.20
N LEU A 21 14.81 36.14 4.30
CA LEU A 21 15.19 34.76 4.62
C LEU A 21 13.95 33.89 4.88
N VAL A 22 13.03 34.36 5.72
CA VAL A 22 11.77 33.65 6.01
C VAL A 22 10.89 33.55 4.76
N GLY A 23 10.77 34.62 3.98
CA GLY A 23 10.03 34.63 2.72
C GLY A 23 10.62 33.66 1.68
N GLY A 24 11.94 33.62 1.55
CA GLY A 24 12.63 32.70 0.65
C GLY A 24 12.46 31.24 1.07
N ALA A 25 12.64 30.94 2.37
CA ALA A 25 12.48 29.59 2.90
C ALA A 25 11.04 29.06 2.73
N THR A 26 10.03 29.91 2.97
CA THR A 26 8.63 29.55 2.80
C THR A 26 8.26 29.31 1.33
N ALA A 27 8.76 30.12 0.40
CA ALA A 27 8.54 29.91 -1.03
C ALA A 27 9.15 28.58 -1.52
N VAL A 28 10.39 28.27 -1.12
CA VAL A 28 11.04 27.00 -1.46
C VAL A 28 10.28 25.81 -0.88
N ALA A 29 9.86 25.88 0.38
CA ALA A 29 9.07 24.82 1.01
C ALA A 29 7.74 24.58 0.27
N TYR A 30 7.04 25.64 -0.14
CA TYR A 30 5.79 25.53 -0.89
C TYR A 30 5.97 24.83 -2.24
N ILE A 31 7.02 25.17 -2.99
CA ILE A 31 7.32 24.55 -4.28
C ILE A 31 7.56 23.04 -4.11
N LEU A 32 8.32 22.65 -3.09
CA LEU A 32 8.62 21.24 -2.82
C LEU A 32 7.36 20.46 -2.40
N LEU A 33 6.49 21.04 -1.57
CA LEU A 33 5.25 20.39 -1.15
C LEU A 33 4.22 20.27 -2.29
N SER A 34 4.15 21.24 -3.20
CA SER A 34 3.22 21.21 -4.33
C SER A 34 3.56 20.12 -5.36
N GLY A 35 4.84 19.78 -5.52
CA GLY A 35 5.28 18.74 -6.46
C GLY A 35 4.96 17.31 -6.01
N MET A 36 4.90 17.06 -4.69
CA MET A 36 4.71 15.71 -4.15
C MET A 36 3.25 15.23 -4.11
N ASN A 37 2.28 16.12 -4.33
CA ASN A 37 0.84 15.79 -4.19
C ASN A 37 0.05 15.87 -5.52
N SER A 38 0.73 15.87 -6.66
CA SER A 38 0.07 15.82 -7.96
C SER A 38 -0.17 14.37 -8.35
N ASN A 39 -1.43 13.94 -8.45
CA ASN A 39 -1.76 12.60 -8.96
C ASN A 39 -1.18 12.42 -10.37
N PRO A 40 -0.45 11.33 -10.65
CA PRO A 40 0.02 11.08 -12.01
C PRO A 40 -1.19 11.03 -12.96
N PRO A 41 -1.09 11.63 -14.16
CA PRO A 41 -2.13 11.47 -15.17
C PRO A 41 -2.32 9.97 -15.40
N LYS A 42 -3.58 9.54 -15.53
CA LYS A 42 -3.90 8.15 -15.82
C LYS A 42 -3.07 7.72 -17.04
N PRO A 43 -2.40 6.56 -17.02
CA PRO A 43 -1.65 6.09 -18.16
C PRO A 43 -2.62 5.95 -19.33
N VAL A 44 -2.45 6.79 -20.36
CA VAL A 44 -3.21 6.63 -21.59
C VAL A 44 -2.65 5.39 -22.26
N PHE A 45 -3.38 4.29 -22.18
CA PHE A 45 -3.00 3.11 -22.93
C PHE A 45 -3.21 3.43 -24.41
N THR A 46 -2.25 3.04 -25.25
CA THR A 46 -2.30 3.24 -26.71
C THR A 46 -3.61 2.72 -27.34
N GLU A 47 -4.30 1.80 -26.67
CA GLU A 47 -5.64 1.29 -27.03
C GLU A 47 -6.77 2.32 -26.77
N GLU A 48 -6.77 3.04 -25.64
CA GLU A 48 -7.83 4.00 -25.24
C GLU A 48 -7.87 5.24 -26.16
N LYS A 49 -6.70 5.72 -26.61
CA LYS A 49 -6.60 6.81 -27.60
C LYS A 49 -7.27 6.44 -28.94
N LYS A 50 -7.36 5.13 -29.24
CA LYS A 50 -7.94 4.60 -30.47
C LYS A 50 -9.45 4.41 -30.36
N GLU A 51 -9.98 4.17 -29.17
CA GLU A 51 -11.42 4.02 -28.92
C GLU A 51 -12.14 5.37 -28.80
N GLU A 52 -11.53 6.38 -28.15
CA GLU A 52 -12.12 7.73 -28.05
C GLU A 52 -12.27 8.40 -29.43
N THR A 53 -11.33 8.12 -30.36
CA THR A 53 -11.41 8.59 -31.76
C THR A 53 -12.51 7.89 -32.57
N LYS A 54 -12.97 6.70 -32.13
CA LYS A 54 -13.94 5.89 -32.88
C LYS A 54 -15.38 6.12 -32.42
N GLU A 55 -15.59 6.48 -31.16
CA GLU A 55 -16.92 6.66 -30.58
C GLU A 55 -17.54 8.04 -30.88
N GLU A 56 -16.74 9.09 -31.07
CA GLU A 56 -17.27 10.44 -31.38
C GLU A 56 -17.76 10.60 -32.83
N LYS A 57 -17.36 9.71 -33.76
CA LYS A 57 -17.72 9.82 -35.18
C LYS A 57 -18.96 9.04 -35.60
N ALA A 58 -19.61 8.28 -34.69
CA ALA A 58 -20.71 7.39 -35.04
C ALA A 58 -22.09 7.80 -34.48
N ALA A 59 -22.24 9.01 -33.95
CA ALA A 59 -23.51 9.49 -33.41
C ALA A 59 -24.45 10.09 -34.50
N LYS A 60 -25.28 9.20 -35.08
CA LYS A 60 -26.67 9.39 -35.61
C LYS A 60 -26.87 10.03 -37.01
N PRO A 61 -28.02 9.80 -37.74
CA PRO A 61 -29.34 9.42 -37.19
C PRO A 61 -30.25 8.42 -38.01
N ILE A 62 -31.17 7.73 -37.28
CA ILE A 62 -32.53 7.16 -37.61
C ILE A 62 -32.70 6.04 -38.69
N PRO A 63 -33.86 5.32 -38.83
CA PRO A 63 -35.00 5.01 -37.94
C PRO A 63 -35.52 3.52 -37.97
N THR A 64 -36.51 3.25 -37.09
CA THR A 64 -37.66 2.31 -37.23
C THR A 64 -37.51 0.77 -37.03
N THR A 65 -37.99 0.32 -35.86
CA THR A 65 -38.85 -0.85 -35.49
C THR A 65 -39.37 -1.74 -36.65
N PRO A 66 -39.60 -3.07 -36.50
CA PRO A 66 -40.13 -3.72 -35.28
C PRO A 66 -39.59 -5.10 -34.86
N VAL A 67 -39.90 -5.40 -33.60
CA VAL A 67 -39.89 -6.71 -32.94
C VAL A 67 -40.92 -7.64 -33.61
N PRO A 68 -40.57 -8.92 -33.81
CA PRO A 68 -41.39 -10.03 -33.30
C PRO A 68 -40.50 -11.07 -32.61
N GLU A 69 -40.69 -11.31 -31.32
CA GLU A 69 -41.56 -12.37 -30.76
C GLU A 69 -40.81 -13.71 -30.60
N GLN A 70 -40.74 -14.16 -29.35
CA GLN A 70 -40.07 -15.37 -28.86
C GLN A 70 -40.54 -16.65 -29.60
N PRO A 71 -39.77 -17.75 -29.51
CA PRO A 71 -40.09 -18.73 -28.46
C PRO A 71 -38.94 -19.08 -27.52
N GLN A 72 -39.32 -19.22 -26.25
CA GLN A 72 -38.55 -19.74 -25.13
C GLN A 72 -38.51 -21.27 -25.16
N ALA A 73 -37.32 -21.87 -25.11
CA ALA A 73 -36.97 -23.22 -24.64
C ALA A 73 -35.42 -23.23 -24.56
N GLU A 74 -34.70 -23.74 -23.56
CA GLU A 74 -34.97 -24.83 -22.64
C GLU A 74 -33.89 -24.74 -21.54
N VAL A 75 -34.28 -24.85 -20.27
CA VAL A 75 -33.33 -25.16 -19.19
C VAL A 75 -33.10 -26.66 -19.24
N LYS A 76 -31.89 -27.11 -19.57
CA LYS A 76 -31.46 -28.48 -19.24
C LYS A 76 -29.94 -28.61 -19.07
N GLU A 77 -29.57 -28.80 -17.80
CA GLU A 77 -28.53 -29.70 -17.28
C GLU A 77 -27.03 -29.43 -17.56
N SER A 78 -26.32 -29.13 -16.47
CA SER A 78 -24.86 -29.31 -16.26
C SER A 78 -24.47 -30.81 -16.41
N PRO A 79 -23.21 -31.19 -16.72
CA PRO A 79 -22.08 -30.93 -15.81
C PRO A 79 -20.66 -30.77 -16.43
N THR A 80 -19.74 -30.29 -15.59
CA THR A 80 -18.28 -30.58 -15.60
C THR A 80 -17.38 -29.89 -16.63
N ALA A 81 -16.61 -28.89 -16.17
CA ALA A 81 -15.15 -29.04 -15.97
C ALA A 81 -14.55 -27.73 -15.43
N ALA A 82 -14.19 -27.73 -14.15
CA ALA A 82 -13.33 -26.73 -13.54
C ALA A 82 -11.88 -26.90 -14.03
N PRO A 83 -11.13 -25.84 -14.41
CA PRO A 83 -9.69 -25.91 -14.43
C PRO A 83 -9.17 -25.68 -12.99
N ALA A 84 -8.46 -26.68 -12.50
CA ALA A 84 -7.88 -26.74 -11.16
C ALA A 84 -6.91 -25.59 -10.85
N PRO A 85 -6.82 -25.16 -9.58
CA PRO A 85 -5.87 -24.16 -9.11
C PRO A 85 -4.43 -24.67 -9.24
N LYS A 86 -3.59 -23.85 -9.87
CA LYS A 86 -2.15 -24.07 -10.02
C LYS A 86 -1.50 -24.15 -8.64
N ALA A 87 -0.79 -25.24 -8.41
CA ALA A 87 -0.15 -25.61 -7.16
C ALA A 87 0.70 -24.47 -6.57
N SER A 88 0.28 -24.00 -5.40
CA SER A 88 1.14 -23.33 -4.43
C SER A 88 2.21 -24.31 -3.96
N PRO A 89 3.51 -23.96 -3.89
CA PRO A 89 4.53 -24.87 -3.38
C PRO A 89 4.25 -25.15 -1.91
N LYS A 90 3.75 -26.35 -1.65
CA LYS A 90 3.57 -26.96 -0.34
C LYS A 90 4.89 -26.85 0.43
N PRO A 91 4.93 -26.30 1.66
CA PRO A 91 6.16 -26.23 2.43
C PRO A 91 6.69 -27.64 2.66
N SER A 92 7.94 -27.86 2.26
CA SER A 92 8.68 -29.09 2.51
C SER A 92 8.67 -29.39 4.03
N PRO A 93 8.33 -30.63 4.46
CA PRO A 93 8.32 -31.03 5.87
C PRO A 93 9.66 -30.86 6.60
N GLU A 94 10.75 -30.67 5.86
CA GLU A 94 12.11 -30.65 6.38
C GLU A 94 12.50 -29.32 7.05
N ALA A 95 11.83 -28.21 6.69
CA ALA A 95 12.00 -26.91 7.37
C ALA A 95 11.27 -26.85 8.73
N ARG A 96 10.32 -27.76 8.99
CA ARG A 96 9.48 -27.74 10.20
C ARG A 96 10.21 -28.24 11.46
N LYS A 97 11.38 -28.87 11.31
CA LYS A 97 12.08 -29.53 12.42
C LYS A 97 13.11 -28.64 13.14
N ARG A 98 13.36 -27.42 12.64
CA ARG A 98 14.41 -26.52 13.19
C ARG A 98 13.89 -25.16 13.68
N GLU A 99 12.58 -25.00 13.83
CA GLU A 99 12.01 -23.85 14.54
C GLU A 99 12.00 -24.17 16.03
N THR A 100 13.13 -23.94 16.67
CA THR A 100 13.37 -24.19 18.08
C THR A 100 12.42 -23.34 18.93
N THR A 101 11.48 -24.02 19.60
CA THR A 101 11.02 -23.74 20.97
C THR A 101 11.17 -22.29 21.44
N SER A 102 10.38 -21.37 20.88
CA SER A 102 10.11 -20.11 21.56
C SER A 102 8.74 -20.28 22.22
N SER A 103 8.75 -20.47 23.54
CA SER A 103 7.55 -20.23 24.36
C SER A 103 6.97 -18.89 23.92
N GLY A 104 5.82 -18.94 23.26
CA GLY A 104 5.32 -17.79 22.53
C GLY A 104 5.05 -16.64 23.48
N TYR A 105 5.46 -15.42 23.12
CA TYR A 105 5.24 -14.24 23.94
C TYR A 105 4.33 -13.25 23.22
N GLN A 106 3.61 -12.45 24.00
CA GLN A 106 2.76 -11.41 23.45
C GLN A 106 3.61 -10.21 23.02
N ALA A 107 3.30 -9.67 21.85
CA ALA A 107 3.95 -8.50 21.30
C ALA A 107 2.92 -7.54 20.70
N ARG A 108 3.31 -6.28 20.56
CA ARG A 108 2.55 -5.22 19.91
C ARG A 108 3.31 -4.68 18.72
N VAL A 109 2.59 -4.41 17.63
CA VAL A 109 3.14 -3.74 16.45
C VAL A 109 3.48 -2.29 16.79
N THR A 110 4.73 -1.90 16.59
CA THR A 110 5.23 -0.54 16.88
C THR A 110 5.32 0.33 15.64
N TRP A 111 5.22 -0.24 14.44
CA TRP A 111 5.29 0.52 13.19
C TRP A 111 3.98 1.24 12.87
N GLN A 112 4.05 2.55 12.64
CA GLN A 112 2.87 3.42 12.47
C GLN A 112 2.03 3.07 11.24
N SER A 113 2.67 2.62 10.15
CA SER A 113 1.97 2.19 8.93
C SER A 113 1.46 0.74 8.99
N GLY A 114 1.68 0.06 10.12
CA GLY A 114 1.37 -1.35 10.27
C GLY A 114 2.38 -2.29 9.60
N LEU A 115 2.16 -3.59 9.73
CA LEU A 115 3.01 -4.64 9.18
C LEU A 115 2.25 -5.51 8.18
N SER A 116 2.96 -6.02 7.17
CA SER A 116 2.39 -7.00 6.25
C SER A 116 2.57 -8.41 6.81
N LEU A 117 1.47 -9.13 6.96
CA LEU A 117 1.47 -10.54 7.31
C LEU A 117 1.63 -11.37 6.03
N ARG A 118 2.62 -12.26 5.99
CA ARG A 118 2.99 -13.04 4.81
C ARG A 118 2.94 -14.54 5.05
N SER A 119 2.84 -15.31 3.98
CA SER A 119 2.78 -16.78 4.06
C SER A 119 4.13 -17.44 4.34
N GLN A 120 5.24 -16.79 3.96
CA GLN A 120 6.61 -17.29 4.14
C GLN A 120 7.54 -16.16 4.64
N PRO A 121 8.69 -16.49 5.23
CA PRO A 121 9.68 -15.50 5.68
C PRO A 121 10.48 -14.91 4.50
N THR A 122 9.78 -14.37 3.50
CA THR A 122 10.39 -13.75 2.31
C THR A 122 9.57 -12.54 1.85
N SER A 123 10.22 -11.55 1.24
CA SER A 123 9.57 -10.34 0.71
C SER A 123 8.69 -10.61 -0.51
N GLU A 124 8.95 -11.70 -1.22
CA GLU A 124 8.23 -12.07 -2.46
C GLU A 124 7.04 -12.99 -2.20
N SER A 125 6.85 -13.46 -0.96
CA SER A 125 5.76 -14.37 -0.62
C SER A 125 4.40 -13.68 -0.60
N THR A 126 3.33 -14.44 -0.81
CA THR A 126 1.96 -13.94 -0.80
C THR A 126 1.64 -13.20 0.49
N ARG A 127 1.12 -11.98 0.37
CA ARG A 127 0.60 -11.21 1.50
C ARG A 127 -0.75 -11.79 1.93
N LEU A 128 -0.80 -12.29 3.16
CA LEU A 128 -2.01 -12.82 3.79
C LEU A 128 -2.87 -11.70 4.41
N GLY A 129 -2.25 -10.57 4.75
CA GLY A 129 -2.96 -9.42 5.31
C GLY A 129 -2.06 -8.29 5.80
N GLY A 130 -2.65 -7.41 6.60
CA GLY A 130 -1.97 -6.34 7.34
C GLY A 130 -2.27 -6.44 8.83
N LEU A 131 -1.33 -5.98 9.64
CA LEU A 131 -1.49 -5.75 11.06
C LEU A 131 -1.36 -4.26 11.30
N ASP A 132 -2.37 -3.64 11.90
CA ASP A 132 -2.31 -2.22 12.20
C ASP A 132 -1.36 -1.91 13.36
N TYR A 133 -1.00 -0.64 13.48
CA TYR A 133 -0.27 -0.14 14.64
C TYR A 133 -0.99 -0.52 15.96
N ASN A 134 -0.21 -0.85 17.00
CA ASN A 134 -0.70 -1.34 18.31
C ASN A 134 -1.45 -2.68 18.31
N THR A 135 -1.56 -3.37 17.18
CA THR A 135 -2.15 -4.71 17.13
C THR A 135 -1.35 -5.67 18.01
N LYS A 136 -2.05 -6.42 18.87
CA LYS A 136 -1.45 -7.47 19.70
C LYS A 136 -1.35 -8.78 18.91
N VAL A 137 -0.18 -9.41 18.97
CA VAL A 137 0.09 -10.70 18.31
C VAL A 137 0.92 -11.59 19.22
N SER A 138 0.79 -12.91 19.07
CA SER A 138 1.63 -13.88 19.77
C SER A 138 2.78 -14.29 18.88
N VAL A 139 4.02 -13.99 19.27
CA VAL A 139 5.21 -14.42 18.53
C VAL A 139 5.48 -15.87 18.86
N VAL A 140 5.47 -16.74 17.85
CA VAL A 140 5.61 -18.20 18.00
C VAL A 140 6.93 -18.73 17.43
N GLY A 141 7.74 -17.86 16.81
CA GLY A 141 9.04 -18.24 16.30
C GLY A 141 9.73 -17.13 15.52
N THR A 142 10.95 -17.42 15.11
CA THR A 142 11.80 -16.55 14.29
C THR A 142 12.41 -17.39 13.17
N SER A 143 12.57 -16.79 11.99
CA SER A 143 13.19 -17.41 10.83
C SER A 143 14.69 -17.65 11.08
N SER A 144 15.30 -18.56 10.32
CA SER A 144 16.72 -18.92 10.46
C SER A 144 17.67 -17.75 10.22
N ASP A 145 17.26 -16.77 9.40
CA ASP A 145 17.99 -15.54 9.11
C ASP A 145 17.75 -14.41 10.13
N GLY A 146 16.85 -14.60 11.09
CA GLY A 146 16.46 -13.60 12.07
C GLY A 146 15.67 -12.41 11.49
N GLN A 147 15.43 -12.36 10.18
CA GLN A 147 14.78 -11.21 9.52
C GLN A 147 13.25 -11.26 9.63
N TRP A 148 12.71 -12.42 9.98
CA TRP A 148 11.27 -12.66 10.04
C TRP A 148 10.87 -13.29 11.35
N GLN A 149 9.72 -12.88 11.87
CA GLN A 149 9.09 -13.47 13.05
C GLN A 149 7.77 -14.08 12.63
N ARG A 150 7.54 -15.32 13.07
CA ARG A 150 6.24 -15.96 12.90
C ARG A 150 5.34 -15.52 14.04
N VAL A 151 4.19 -15.00 13.69
CA VAL A 151 3.19 -14.51 14.62
C VAL A 151 1.87 -15.21 14.40
N ARG A 152 1.15 -15.43 15.50
CA ARG A 152 -0.23 -15.89 15.54
C ARG A 152 -1.12 -14.73 15.97
N LEU A 153 -2.16 -14.49 15.19
CA LEU A 153 -3.17 -13.46 15.44
C LEU A 153 -4.24 -13.99 16.40
N SER A 154 -5.07 -13.09 16.94
CA SER A 154 -6.20 -13.44 17.81
C SER A 154 -7.27 -14.27 17.11
N ASP A 155 -7.36 -14.20 15.78
CA ASP A 155 -8.25 -14.99 14.94
C ASP A 155 -7.71 -16.41 14.65
N GLY A 156 -6.54 -16.75 15.20
CA GLY A 156 -5.89 -18.05 15.03
C GLY A 156 -5.08 -18.18 13.74
N ARG A 157 -5.08 -17.16 12.86
CA ARG A 157 -4.22 -17.18 11.66
C ARG A 157 -2.76 -16.97 12.05
N GLU A 158 -1.89 -17.60 11.28
CA GLU A 158 -0.45 -17.44 11.40
C GLU A 158 0.14 -16.84 10.13
N GLY A 159 1.23 -16.12 10.33
CA GLY A 159 2.04 -15.65 9.22
C GLY A 159 3.36 -15.06 9.69
N TRP A 160 4.12 -14.60 8.72
CA TRP A 160 5.44 -14.04 8.90
C TRP A 160 5.40 -12.52 8.75
N ILE A 161 6.06 -11.84 9.67
CA ILE A 161 6.26 -10.39 9.66
C ILE A 161 7.74 -10.06 9.71
N LYS A 162 8.13 -8.90 9.20
CA LYS A 162 9.51 -8.43 9.28
C LYS A 162 9.88 -8.13 10.74
N ALA A 163 10.98 -8.71 11.20
CA ALA A 163 11.48 -8.54 12.55
C ALA A 163 11.86 -7.07 12.83
N GLY A 164 11.97 -6.72 14.12
CA GLY A 164 12.37 -5.38 14.57
C GLY A 164 11.25 -4.34 14.61
N ASN A 165 10.01 -4.71 14.27
CA ASN A 165 8.86 -3.80 14.21
C ASN A 165 7.76 -4.15 15.23
N ILE A 166 8.12 -4.95 16.24
CA ILE A 166 7.23 -5.34 17.34
C ILE A 166 7.96 -5.15 18.67
N SER A 167 7.19 -4.84 19.71
CA SER A 167 7.68 -4.77 21.09
C SER A 167 6.97 -5.80 21.95
N ARG A 168 7.72 -6.51 22.80
CA ARG A 168 7.15 -7.47 23.76
C ARG A 168 6.23 -6.73 24.73
N VAL A 169 5.06 -7.30 24.97
CA VAL A 169 4.13 -6.87 26.01
C VAL A 169 4.27 -7.87 27.14
N GLU A 170 4.88 -7.41 28.23
CA GLU A 170 4.99 -8.15 29.49
C GLU A 170 3.72 -7.93 30.34
#